data_AF-A0A8K0W5X1-F1
#
_entry.id   AF-A0A8K0W5X1-F1
#
_cell.length_a   1.000
_cell.length_b   1.000
_cell.length_c   1.000
_cell.angle_alpha   90.00
_cell.angle_beta   90.00
_cell.angle_gamma   90.00
#
_symmetry.space_group_name_H-M   'P 1'
#
loop_
_entity.id
_entity.type
_entity.pdbx_description
1 polymer ?
#
loop_
_entity_poly.entity_id
_entity_poly.type
_entity_poly.pdbx_seq_one_letter_code
_entity_poly.pdbx_strand_id
1 'polypeptide(L)'
;MRGHSNITPIVLGKTFTTFVSRQKDIDLTTKGQAVEWFEQKVTHGETWVPQLLVVFDLLVTALELLRIRPEKAGHRAGQGKFSSSGPPEEQPSGLPNLKMSWGDDGEVAEWKVVMDWWLRRCSFCAGRGVQGRQIEHTLRLCPSGGKKLLRTELTEAIYEEGFRALGGCPACALPREVCDAWSKNPSGQWERDLGASCQYGRQAYDTATGFFSCKNSRYRMELIESMADEGLNEFDGEEVAVWLGKKIEVMGIETSEIMRQLMWWSNILWRSIKNTQ
;
A
#
# COMPACT_ATOMS: atom_id res chain seq x y z
N MET A 1 -19.99 10.14 3.79
CA MET A 1 -20.56 9.03 2.99
C MET A 1 -19.54 7.90 2.97
N ARG A 2 -20.00 6.66 3.20
CA ARG A 2 -19.19 5.51 3.64
C ARG A 2 -18.24 5.01 2.56
N GLY A 3 -16.97 4.86 2.92
CA GLY A 3 -15.90 4.31 2.07
C GLY A 3 -16.24 2.92 1.54
N HIS A 4 -15.95 2.70 0.26
CA HIS A 4 -16.12 1.42 -0.40
C HIS A 4 -14.82 0.62 -0.29
N SER A 5 -14.79 -0.30 0.67
CA SER A 5 -13.78 -1.36 0.72
C SER A 5 -14.07 -2.34 -0.41
N ASN A 6 -13.18 -2.44 -1.39
CA ASN A 6 -13.19 -3.53 -2.35
C ASN A 6 -12.72 -4.79 -1.61
N ILE A 7 -13.67 -5.57 -1.10
CA ILE A 7 -13.41 -6.83 -0.42
C ILE A 7 -12.98 -7.85 -1.48
N THR A 8 -11.71 -8.26 -1.46
CA THR A 8 -11.20 -9.31 -2.35
C THR A 8 -11.63 -10.70 -1.85
N PRO A 9 -11.63 -11.74 -2.70
CA PRO A 9 -11.93 -13.11 -2.27
C PRO A 9 -11.02 -13.61 -1.13
N ILE A 10 -9.78 -13.10 -1.06
CA ILE A 10 -8.82 -13.41 0.01
C ILE A 10 -9.24 -12.73 1.33
N VAL A 11 -9.62 -11.45 1.30
CA VAL A 11 -10.16 -10.74 2.47
C VAL A 11 -11.44 -11.41 2.97
N LEU A 12 -12.31 -11.85 2.07
CA LEU A 12 -13.52 -12.59 2.42
C LEU A 12 -13.18 -13.94 3.09
N GLY A 13 -12.19 -14.67 2.55
CA GLY A 13 -11.69 -15.92 3.14
C GLY A 13 -11.07 -15.72 4.52
N LYS A 14 -10.20 -14.73 4.71
CA LYS A 14 -9.58 -14.39 6.01
C LYS A 14 -10.64 -13.95 7.02
N THR A 15 -11.55 -13.05 6.63
CA THR A 15 -12.65 -12.58 7.49
C THR A 15 -13.54 -13.73 7.92
N PHE A 16 -13.86 -14.64 7.00
CA PHE A 16 -14.63 -15.84 7.29
C PHE A 16 -13.91 -16.76 8.28
N THR A 17 -12.62 -17.04 8.04
CA THR A 17 -11.80 -17.85 8.95
C THR A 17 -11.78 -17.24 10.36
N THR A 18 -11.49 -15.95 10.49
CA THR A 18 -11.49 -15.25 11.79
C THR A 18 -12.86 -15.29 12.46
N PHE A 19 -13.94 -15.13 11.70
CA PHE A 19 -15.31 -15.18 12.23
C PHE A 19 -15.64 -16.56 12.79
N VAL A 20 -15.33 -17.63 12.06
CA VAL A 20 -15.56 -19.00 12.50
C VAL A 20 -14.74 -19.31 13.75
N SER A 21 -13.45 -18.96 13.77
CA SER A 21 -12.59 -19.20 14.92
C SER A 21 -13.09 -18.49 16.18
N ARG A 22 -13.58 -17.26 16.06
CA ARG A 22 -14.14 -16.51 17.19
C ARG A 22 -15.47 -17.07 17.71
N GLN A 23 -16.35 -17.53 16.83
CA GLN A 23 -17.68 -18.00 17.23
C GLN A 23 -17.73 -19.46 17.66
N LYS A 24 -16.84 -20.31 17.12
CA LYS A 24 -16.95 -21.76 17.25
C LYS A 24 -15.76 -22.41 17.96
N ASP A 25 -14.74 -21.64 18.34
CA ASP A 25 -13.49 -22.15 18.93
C ASP A 25 -12.81 -23.21 18.04
N ILE A 26 -12.83 -22.96 16.73
CA ILE A 26 -12.30 -23.87 15.70
C ILE A 26 -11.23 -23.14 14.90
N ASP A 27 -10.05 -23.73 14.79
CA ASP A 27 -8.97 -23.19 13.99
C ASP A 27 -9.01 -23.78 12.57
N LEU A 28 -9.60 -23.02 11.64
CA LEU A 28 -9.65 -23.40 10.22
C LEU A 28 -8.30 -23.28 9.50
N THR A 29 -7.24 -22.76 10.14
CA THR A 29 -5.88 -22.78 9.57
C THR A 29 -5.25 -24.18 9.70
N THR A 30 -5.76 -25.00 10.62
CA THR A 30 -5.33 -26.38 10.80
C THR A 30 -6.13 -27.32 9.89
N LYS A 31 -5.44 -27.99 8.94
CA LYS A 31 -6.09 -28.86 7.93
C LYS A 31 -7.05 -29.91 8.51
N GLY A 32 -6.70 -30.54 9.62
CA GLY A 32 -7.55 -31.56 10.26
C GLY A 32 -8.89 -30.99 10.73
N GLN A 33 -8.84 -29.89 11.49
CA GLN A 33 -10.03 -29.21 12.01
C GLN A 33 -10.84 -28.56 10.88
N ALA A 34 -10.18 -28.01 9.87
CA ALA A 34 -10.84 -27.45 8.70
C ALA A 34 -11.65 -28.50 7.95
N VAL A 35 -11.05 -29.67 7.65
CA VAL A 35 -11.74 -30.77 6.95
C VAL A 35 -12.92 -31.26 7.77
N GLU A 36 -12.71 -31.54 9.06
CA GLU A 36 -13.77 -32.01 9.96
C GLU A 36 -14.94 -31.02 10.01
N TRP A 37 -14.65 -29.72 10.11
CA TRP A 37 -15.66 -28.67 10.16
C TRP A 37 -16.42 -28.49 8.84
N PHE A 38 -15.73 -28.52 7.69
CA PHE A 38 -16.36 -28.37 6.37
C PHE A 38 -17.19 -29.60 5.97
N GLU A 39 -16.85 -30.79 6.45
CA GLU A 39 -17.60 -32.02 6.20
C GLU A 39 -18.80 -32.22 7.15
N GLN A 40 -19.00 -31.32 8.12
CA GLN A 40 -20.15 -31.38 9.02
C GLN A 40 -21.47 -31.41 8.24
N LYS A 41 -22.40 -32.25 8.69
CA LYS A 41 -23.71 -32.39 8.07
C LYS A 41 -24.65 -31.31 8.60
N VAL A 42 -25.07 -30.43 7.70
CA VAL A 42 -26.12 -29.44 8.00
C VAL A 42 -27.45 -30.04 7.59
N THR A 43 -28.36 -30.21 8.55
CA THR A 43 -29.69 -30.76 8.31
C THR A 43 -30.57 -29.74 7.58
N HIS A 44 -31.28 -30.21 6.55
CA HIS A 44 -32.21 -29.40 5.77
C HIS A 44 -33.47 -30.23 5.47
N GLY A 45 -34.45 -30.13 6.37
CA GLY A 45 -35.64 -31.00 6.35
C GLY A 45 -35.27 -32.47 6.59
N GLU A 46 -35.72 -33.36 5.69
CA GLU A 46 -35.41 -34.80 5.74
C GLU A 46 -34.06 -35.17 5.10
N THR A 47 -33.31 -34.17 4.61
CA THR A 47 -32.01 -34.37 3.93
C THR A 47 -30.90 -33.64 4.65
N TRP A 48 -29.65 -33.89 4.25
CA TRP A 48 -28.49 -33.18 4.76
C TRP A 48 -27.61 -32.71 3.61
N VAL A 49 -26.91 -31.60 3.82
CA VAL A 49 -25.89 -31.09 2.91
C VAL A 49 -24.57 -30.92 3.66
N PRO A 50 -23.41 -31.17 3.03
CA PRO A 50 -22.12 -30.81 3.59
C PRO A 50 -22.06 -29.31 3.87
N GLN A 51 -21.50 -28.94 5.03
CA GLN A 51 -21.32 -27.54 5.43
C GLN A 51 -20.49 -26.75 4.42
N LEU A 52 -19.53 -27.40 3.74
CA LEU A 52 -18.78 -26.82 2.64
C LEU A 52 -19.69 -26.21 1.55
N LEU A 53 -20.79 -26.88 1.20
CA LEU A 53 -21.70 -26.38 0.17
C LEU A 53 -22.50 -25.16 0.66
N VAL A 54 -22.87 -25.14 1.93
CA VAL A 54 -23.54 -23.99 2.56
C VAL A 54 -22.61 -22.77 2.59
N VAL A 55 -21.35 -22.97 2.97
CA VAL A 55 -20.33 -21.91 3.00
C VAL A 55 -20.06 -21.42 1.57
N PHE A 56 -19.92 -22.33 0.61
CA PHE A 56 -19.71 -21.96 -0.79
C PHE A 56 -20.85 -21.10 -1.32
N ASP A 57 -22.10 -21.49 -1.08
CA ASP A 57 -23.29 -20.73 -1.49
C ASP A 57 -23.34 -19.33 -0.87
N LEU A 58 -22.99 -19.23 0.42
CA LEU A 58 -22.93 -17.95 1.13
C LEU A 58 -21.82 -17.03 0.57
N LEU A 59 -20.64 -17.58 0.26
CA LEU A 59 -19.52 -16.84 -0.33
C LEU A 59 -19.84 -16.38 -1.76
N VAL A 60 -20.48 -17.24 -2.56
CA VAL A 60 -20.92 -16.90 -3.93
C VAL A 60 -21.98 -15.82 -3.88
N THR A 61 -23.00 -15.95 -3.02
CA THR A 61 -24.05 -14.93 -2.83
C THR A 61 -23.46 -13.60 -2.38
N ALA A 62 -22.52 -13.60 -1.42
CA ALA A 62 -21.83 -12.40 -0.99
C ALA A 62 -21.03 -11.75 -2.14
N LEU A 63 -20.35 -12.55 -2.96
CA LEU A 63 -19.60 -12.05 -4.11
C LEU A 63 -20.53 -11.50 -5.21
N GLU A 64 -21.67 -12.12 -5.46
CA GLU A 64 -22.69 -11.63 -6.40
C GLU A 64 -23.31 -10.32 -5.92
N LEU A 65 -23.63 -10.20 -4.64
CA LEU A 65 -24.09 -8.95 -4.03
C LEU A 65 -23.05 -7.83 -4.14
N LEU A 66 -21.76 -8.16 -4.04
CA LEU A 66 -20.68 -7.21 -4.27
C LEU A 66 -20.54 -6.81 -5.75
N ARG A 67 -20.91 -7.68 -6.69
CA ARG A 67 -20.87 -7.45 -8.14
C ARG A 67 -22.07 -6.69 -8.71
N ILE A 68 -23.23 -6.66 -8.04
CA ILE A 68 -24.46 -5.98 -8.50
C ILE A 68 -24.41 -4.44 -8.31
N ARG A 69 -23.25 -3.85 -7.99
CA ARG A 69 -23.04 -2.40 -8.16
C ARG A 69 -22.70 -2.09 -9.61
N PRO A 70 -23.34 -1.09 -10.25
CA PRO A 70 -23.13 -0.84 -11.67
C PRO A 70 -21.71 -0.31 -11.91
N GLU A 71 -20.80 -1.21 -12.29
CA GLU A 71 -19.65 -0.86 -13.11
C GLU A 71 -20.14 -0.55 -14.53
N LYS A 72 -19.91 0.68 -14.99
CA LYS A 72 -19.62 0.95 -16.40
C LYS A 72 -18.15 1.36 -16.44
N ALA A 73 -17.23 0.45 -16.76
CA ALA A 73 -16.88 -0.07 -18.09
C ALA A 73 -15.64 0.63 -18.69
N GLY A 74 -14.55 -0.15 -18.78
CA GLY A 74 -13.46 -0.04 -19.76
C GLY A 74 -12.32 0.93 -19.40
N HIS A 75 -11.03 0.64 -19.61
CA HIS A 75 -10.42 -0.42 -20.40
C HIS A 75 -8.96 -0.67 -19.97
N ARG A 76 -8.59 -1.96 -20.07
CA ARG A 76 -7.31 -2.53 -20.51
C ARG A 76 -6.03 -2.11 -19.77
N ALA A 77 -5.37 -3.13 -19.23
CA ALA A 77 -3.93 -3.20 -19.06
C ALA A 77 -3.21 -2.72 -20.34
N GLY A 78 -2.79 -1.46 -20.33
CA GLY A 78 -1.87 -0.89 -21.29
C GLY A 78 -0.49 -0.81 -20.67
N GLN A 79 0.46 -1.53 -21.26
CA GLN A 79 1.87 -1.16 -21.17
C GLN A 79 2.00 0.26 -21.72
N GLY A 80 1.93 1.25 -20.82
CA GLY A 80 2.20 2.64 -21.15
C GLY A 80 3.67 2.80 -21.51
N LYS A 81 3.97 2.83 -22.81
CA LYS A 81 5.17 3.49 -23.31
C LYS A 81 5.13 4.93 -22.80
N PHE A 82 5.99 5.27 -21.86
CA PHE A 82 6.33 6.66 -21.55
C PHE A 82 6.95 7.27 -22.81
N SER A 83 6.12 7.89 -23.65
CA SER A 83 6.58 8.86 -24.64
C SER A 83 6.36 10.24 -24.03
N SER A 84 7.35 10.72 -23.28
CA SER A 84 7.40 12.11 -22.85
C SER A 84 8.23 12.87 -23.88
N SER A 85 7.57 13.43 -24.88
CA SER A 85 8.13 14.48 -25.74
C SER A 85 8.03 15.81 -24.98
N GLY A 86 9.01 16.06 -24.13
CA GLY A 86 9.24 17.32 -23.42
C GLY A 86 10.66 17.29 -22.86
N PRO A 87 11.39 18.42 -22.84
CA PRO A 87 12.74 18.45 -22.29
C PRO A 87 12.70 17.96 -20.83
N PRO A 88 13.68 17.16 -20.38
CA PRO A 88 13.70 16.72 -18.99
C PRO A 88 13.83 17.95 -18.11
N GLU A 89 12.80 18.23 -17.32
CA GLU A 89 12.90 19.10 -16.16
C GLU A 89 14.10 18.64 -15.34
N GLU A 90 15.05 19.56 -15.08
CA GLU A 90 16.26 19.27 -14.33
C GLU A 90 15.88 18.68 -12.98
N GLN A 91 16.16 17.39 -12.79
CA GLN A 91 15.94 16.74 -11.51
C GLN A 91 16.86 17.39 -10.45
N PRO A 92 16.41 17.53 -9.19
CA PRO A 92 17.22 18.10 -8.13
C PRO A 92 18.56 17.35 -8.04
N SER A 93 19.66 18.03 -8.33
CA SER A 93 21.01 17.44 -8.42
C SER A 93 21.67 17.23 -7.05
N GLY A 94 21.08 17.77 -5.97
CA GLY A 94 21.57 17.67 -4.60
C GLY A 94 20.73 16.74 -3.71
N LEU A 95 21.36 16.22 -2.64
CA LEU A 95 20.65 15.53 -1.57
C LEU A 95 19.83 16.53 -0.76
N PRO A 96 18.53 16.32 -0.56
CA PRO A 96 17.73 17.20 0.27
C PRO A 96 18.23 17.22 1.72
N ASN A 97 17.87 18.27 2.45
CA ASN A 97 18.10 18.37 3.89
C ASN A 97 16.75 18.53 4.57
N LEU A 98 16.26 17.44 5.16
CA LEU A 98 15.01 17.45 5.92
C LEU A 98 15.28 17.98 7.32
N LYS A 99 14.44 18.89 7.78
CA LYS A 99 14.36 19.36 9.16
C LYS A 99 13.83 18.26 10.08
N MET A 100 13.01 17.34 9.56
CA MET A 100 12.38 16.27 10.34
C MET A 100 11.55 16.82 11.51
N SER A 101 10.75 17.85 11.23
CA SER A 101 9.74 18.35 12.16
C SER A 101 8.43 17.59 11.97
N TRP A 102 7.64 17.47 13.05
CA TRP A 102 6.42 16.67 13.07
C TRP A 102 5.23 17.49 13.53
N GLY A 103 4.10 17.33 12.85
CA GLY A 103 2.84 17.98 13.19
C GLY A 103 2.73 19.42 12.69
N ASP A 104 3.66 19.90 11.86
CA ASP A 104 3.73 21.29 11.41
C ASP A 104 3.69 21.44 9.88
N ASP A 105 3.72 22.70 9.43
CA ASP A 105 3.76 23.06 8.02
C ASP A 105 5.07 22.62 7.33
N GLY A 106 6.15 22.50 8.10
CA GLY A 106 7.42 21.94 7.67
C GLY A 106 7.29 20.48 7.21
N GLU A 107 6.59 19.65 7.98
CA GLU A 107 6.32 18.24 7.63
C GLU A 107 5.62 18.13 6.26
N VAL A 108 4.57 18.93 6.06
CA VAL A 108 3.77 18.92 4.82
C VAL A 108 4.62 19.32 3.60
N ALA A 109 5.45 20.35 3.76
CA ALA A 109 6.34 20.80 2.67
C ALA A 109 7.39 19.74 2.30
N GLU A 110 7.89 19.00 3.28
CA GLU A 110 8.93 17.99 3.09
C GLU A 110 8.43 16.75 2.34
N TRP A 111 7.13 16.43 2.40
CA TRP A 111 6.54 15.34 1.62
C TRP A 111 6.79 15.48 0.12
N LYS A 112 6.58 16.69 -0.42
CA LYS A 112 6.80 16.93 -1.85
C LYS A 112 8.27 16.80 -2.21
N VAL A 113 9.17 17.34 -1.37
CA VAL A 113 10.62 17.23 -1.55
C VAL A 113 11.07 15.78 -1.61
N VAL A 114 10.57 14.94 -0.70
CA VAL A 114 10.85 13.50 -0.68
C VAL A 114 10.36 12.84 -1.97
N MET A 115 9.14 13.11 -2.39
CA MET A 115 8.56 12.48 -3.57
C MET A 115 9.22 12.94 -4.89
N ASP A 116 9.57 14.22 -5.00
CA ASP A 116 10.32 14.76 -6.14
C ASP A 116 11.69 14.08 -6.27
N TRP A 117 12.37 13.86 -5.14
CA TRP A 117 13.64 13.14 -5.16
C TRP A 117 13.46 11.67 -5.53
N TRP A 118 12.42 10.99 -5.03
CA TRP A 118 12.19 9.58 -5.36
C TRP A 118 11.65 9.34 -6.77
N LEU A 119 11.18 10.37 -7.46
CA LEU A 119 10.63 10.23 -8.80
C LEU A 119 11.67 9.59 -9.74
N ARG A 120 11.32 8.40 -10.26
CA ARG A 120 12.17 7.57 -11.13
C ARG A 120 13.46 7.07 -10.46
N ARG A 121 13.51 7.02 -9.13
CA ARG A 121 14.61 6.41 -8.36
C ARG A 121 14.18 5.13 -7.64
N CYS A 122 15.11 4.18 -7.52
CA CYS A 122 14.86 2.87 -6.94
C CYS A 122 15.36 2.79 -5.50
N SER A 123 14.44 2.81 -4.54
CA SER A 123 14.77 2.69 -3.11
C SER A 123 15.38 1.34 -2.74
N PHE A 124 15.04 0.26 -3.46
CA PHE A 124 15.68 -1.05 -3.26
C PHE A 124 17.19 -1.01 -3.54
N CYS A 125 17.60 -0.34 -4.63
CA CYS A 125 19.02 -0.17 -4.96
C CYS A 125 19.67 0.82 -4.00
N ALA A 126 19.04 1.97 -3.79
CA ALA A 126 19.56 3.02 -2.92
C ALA A 126 19.75 2.55 -1.47
N GLY A 127 18.78 1.81 -0.92
CA GLY A 127 18.84 1.23 0.43
C GLY A 127 19.97 0.21 0.60
N ARG A 128 20.47 -0.37 -0.49
CA ARG A 128 21.64 -1.27 -0.54
C ARG A 128 22.96 -0.51 -0.73
N GLY A 129 22.95 0.81 -0.72
CA GLY A 129 24.13 1.65 -0.89
C GLY A 129 24.51 1.92 -2.35
N VAL A 130 23.69 1.54 -3.33
CA VAL A 130 23.90 1.94 -4.73
C VAL A 130 23.57 3.43 -4.88
N GLN A 131 24.37 4.18 -5.64
CA GLN A 131 24.22 5.64 -5.75
C GLN A 131 24.32 6.14 -7.21
N GLY A 132 24.05 7.42 -7.41
CA GLY A 132 24.17 8.11 -8.71
C GLY A 132 23.22 7.56 -9.77
N ARG A 133 23.64 7.59 -11.04
CA ARG A 133 22.80 7.15 -12.17
C ARG A 133 22.33 5.69 -12.08
N GLN A 134 23.02 4.87 -11.29
CA GLN A 134 22.66 3.47 -11.12
C GLN A 134 21.32 3.29 -10.41
N ILE A 135 20.83 4.28 -9.65
CA ILE A 135 19.51 4.23 -9.01
C ILE A 135 18.40 4.90 -9.83
N GLU A 136 18.71 5.51 -10.99
CA GLU A 136 17.75 6.22 -11.86
C GLU A 136 16.87 5.25 -12.68
N HIS A 137 16.13 4.41 -11.96
CA HIS A 137 15.11 3.53 -12.49
C HIS A 137 14.04 3.32 -11.41
N THR A 138 12.85 2.87 -11.78
CA THR A 138 11.81 2.51 -10.79
C THR A 138 12.03 1.09 -10.26
N LEU A 139 11.45 0.76 -9.11
CA LEU A 139 11.48 -0.60 -8.54
C LEU A 139 11.07 -1.67 -9.58
N ARG A 140 10.06 -1.35 -10.38
CA ARG A 140 9.48 -2.23 -11.42
C ARG A 140 10.41 -2.51 -12.59
N LEU A 141 11.33 -1.60 -12.85
CA LEU A 141 12.35 -1.69 -13.90
C LEU A 141 13.73 -2.06 -13.34
N CYS A 142 13.81 -2.42 -12.06
CA CYS A 142 15.07 -2.68 -11.39
C CYS A 142 15.78 -3.92 -11.97
N PRO A 143 17.02 -3.78 -12.49
CA PRO A 143 17.80 -4.90 -13.02
C PRO A 143 18.39 -5.77 -11.90
N SER A 144 18.52 -5.23 -10.69
CA SER A 144 19.19 -5.87 -9.54
C SER A 144 18.26 -6.70 -8.66
N GLY A 145 17.05 -7.00 -9.15
CA GLY A 145 16.08 -7.87 -8.46
C GLY A 145 14.91 -7.14 -7.78
N GLY A 146 14.87 -5.81 -7.78
CA GLY A 146 13.75 -5.04 -7.21
C GLY A 146 12.40 -5.39 -7.83
N LYS A 147 12.36 -5.76 -9.12
CA LYS A 147 11.14 -6.23 -9.80
C LYS A 147 10.54 -7.48 -9.13
N LYS A 148 11.36 -8.35 -8.53
CA LYS A 148 10.88 -9.55 -7.84
C LYS A 148 10.13 -9.20 -6.55
N LEU A 149 10.37 -8.02 -5.98
CA LEU A 149 9.67 -7.56 -4.79
C LEU A 149 8.18 -7.29 -5.03
N LEU A 150 7.76 -7.19 -6.30
CA LEU A 150 6.34 -7.07 -6.65
C LEU A 150 5.49 -8.31 -6.32
N ARG A 151 6.14 -9.39 -5.86
CA ARG A 151 5.53 -10.67 -5.43
C ARG A 151 5.85 -10.98 -3.97
N THR A 152 6.00 -9.93 -3.16
CA THR A 152 6.19 -10.06 -1.71
C THR A 152 4.87 -9.78 -1.02
N GLU A 153 4.66 -10.35 0.16
CA GLU A 153 3.43 -10.17 0.95
C GLU A 153 3.04 -8.70 1.09
N LEU A 154 3.98 -7.80 1.42
CA LEU A 154 3.71 -6.35 1.49
C LEU A 154 3.15 -5.80 0.19
N THR A 155 3.71 -6.24 -0.94
CA THR A 155 3.36 -5.70 -2.24
C THR A 155 2.07 -6.31 -2.79
N GLU A 156 1.79 -7.57 -2.45
CA GLU A 156 0.52 -8.25 -2.70
C GLU A 156 -0.59 -7.62 -1.85
N ALA A 157 -0.35 -7.42 -0.55
CA ALA A 157 -1.24 -6.71 0.36
C ALA A 157 -1.62 -5.32 -0.20
N ILE A 158 -0.62 -4.53 -0.61
CA ILE A 158 -0.89 -3.28 -1.31
C ILE A 158 -1.61 -3.60 -2.62
N TYR A 159 -0.94 -4.02 -3.69
CA TYR A 159 -1.54 -3.91 -5.02
C TYR A 159 -2.70 -4.87 -5.32
N GLU A 160 -2.73 -6.04 -4.70
CA GLU A 160 -3.73 -7.09 -4.95
C GLU A 160 -4.84 -7.09 -3.91
N GLU A 161 -4.51 -6.98 -2.62
CA GLU A 161 -5.51 -7.04 -1.54
C GLU A 161 -6.19 -5.70 -1.26
N GLY A 162 -5.60 -4.59 -1.72
CA GLY A 162 -6.24 -3.28 -1.67
C GLY A 162 -5.92 -2.47 -0.43
N PHE A 163 -4.89 -2.84 0.35
CA PHE A 163 -4.38 -2.00 1.42
C PHE A 163 -3.78 -0.71 0.80
N ARG A 164 -4.40 0.44 1.09
CA ARG A 164 -4.07 1.74 0.48
C ARG A 164 -3.80 2.75 1.58
N ALA A 165 -3.04 3.78 1.23
CA ALA A 165 -2.90 5.00 2.01
C ALA A 165 -4.28 5.62 2.25
N LEU A 166 -4.78 5.50 3.47
CA LEU A 166 -6.01 6.13 3.92
C LEU A 166 -5.74 7.63 4.14
N GLY A 167 -6.72 8.50 3.88
CA GLY A 167 -6.55 9.95 3.97
C GLY A 167 -5.97 10.62 2.72
N GLY A 168 -5.12 9.91 1.97
CA GLY A 168 -4.53 10.40 0.72
C GLY A 168 -5.21 9.90 -0.56
N CYS A 169 -4.51 10.09 -1.67
CA CYS A 169 -4.82 9.53 -2.97
C CYS A 169 -4.50 8.02 -2.96
N PRO A 170 -5.46 7.14 -3.23
CA PRO A 170 -5.20 5.70 -3.20
C PRO A 170 -4.18 5.28 -4.27
N ALA A 171 -4.06 6.00 -5.39
CA ALA A 171 -3.15 5.61 -6.46
C ALA A 171 -1.67 5.91 -6.15
N CYS A 172 -1.37 7.08 -5.55
CA CYS A 172 0.01 7.54 -5.31
C CYS A 172 0.38 7.79 -3.85
N ALA A 173 -0.55 7.53 -2.92
CA ALA A 173 -0.45 7.75 -1.47
C ALA A 173 -0.31 9.20 -0.98
N LEU A 174 -0.14 10.17 -1.87
CA LEU A 174 -0.02 11.58 -1.47
C LEU A 174 -1.32 12.16 -0.93
N PRO A 175 -1.25 13.17 -0.03
CA PRO A 175 -2.41 13.97 0.34
C PRO A 175 -3.14 14.54 -0.88
N ARG A 176 -4.44 14.78 -0.75
CA ARG A 176 -5.27 15.30 -1.86
C ARG A 176 -4.81 16.69 -2.30
N GLU A 177 -4.37 17.50 -1.35
CA GLU A 177 -3.80 18.83 -1.52
C GLU A 177 -2.53 18.84 -2.38
N VAL A 178 -1.80 17.72 -2.43
CA VAL A 178 -0.52 17.58 -3.12
C VAL A 178 -0.66 16.76 -4.40
N CYS A 179 -1.75 16.01 -4.58
CA CYS A 179 -1.95 15.13 -5.72
C CYS A 179 -2.70 15.84 -6.86
N ASP A 180 -2.06 15.99 -8.02
CA ASP A 180 -2.64 16.70 -9.18
C ASP A 180 -3.90 16.03 -9.76
N ALA A 181 -4.19 14.78 -9.37
CA ALA A 181 -5.42 14.10 -9.73
C ALA A 181 -6.62 14.49 -8.86
N TRP A 182 -6.44 15.36 -7.86
CA TRP A 182 -7.47 15.84 -6.96
C TRP A 182 -7.68 17.34 -7.11
N SER A 183 -8.93 17.77 -7.03
CA SER A 183 -9.30 19.18 -7.00
C SER A 183 -10.50 19.38 -6.08
N LYS A 184 -10.73 20.61 -5.62
CA LYS A 184 -11.97 20.95 -4.92
C LYS A 184 -13.02 21.37 -5.94
N ASN A 185 -14.19 20.76 -5.87
CA ASN A 185 -15.35 21.19 -6.64
C ASN A 185 -15.89 22.53 -6.11
N PRO A 186 -16.90 23.15 -6.75
CA PRO A 186 -17.46 24.42 -6.29
C PRO A 186 -18.05 24.42 -4.88
N SER A 187 -18.39 23.26 -4.31
CA SER A 187 -18.85 23.12 -2.92
C SER A 187 -17.70 22.93 -1.92
N GLY A 188 -16.45 23.01 -2.37
CA GLY A 188 -15.25 22.85 -1.55
C GLY A 188 -14.93 21.40 -1.21
N GLN A 189 -15.66 20.43 -1.76
CA GLN A 189 -15.42 19.00 -1.54
C GLN A 189 -14.34 18.50 -2.49
N TRP A 190 -13.50 17.60 -1.98
CA TRP A 190 -12.48 16.94 -2.78
C TRP A 190 -13.11 15.98 -3.80
N GLU A 191 -12.76 16.17 -5.06
CA GLU A 191 -13.14 15.32 -6.18
C GLU A 191 -11.89 14.88 -6.94
N ARG A 192 -11.87 13.60 -7.32
CA ARG A 192 -10.78 13.03 -8.09
C ARG A 192 -11.12 13.11 -9.57
N ASP A 193 -10.24 13.71 -10.36
CA ASP A 193 -10.32 13.63 -11.81
C ASP A 193 -9.94 12.22 -12.26
N LEU A 194 -10.89 11.51 -12.87
CA LEU A 194 -10.71 10.15 -13.36
C LEU A 194 -9.87 10.09 -14.65
N GLY A 195 -9.76 11.20 -15.39
CA GLY A 195 -8.92 11.33 -16.57
C GLY A 195 -7.47 11.72 -16.24
N ALA A 196 -7.23 12.29 -15.06
CA ALA A 196 -5.90 12.69 -14.61
C ALA A 196 -5.07 11.51 -14.10
N SER A 197 -3.82 11.46 -14.52
CA SER A 197 -2.82 10.55 -13.92
C SER A 197 -2.17 11.22 -12.71
N CYS A 198 -1.93 10.45 -11.65
CA CYS A 198 -1.15 10.96 -10.52
C CYS A 198 0.29 11.23 -10.96
N GLN A 199 0.82 12.40 -10.62
CA GLN A 199 2.13 12.85 -11.09
C GLN A 199 3.30 11.98 -10.62
N TYR A 200 3.16 11.28 -9.48
CA TYR A 200 4.14 10.29 -9.00
C TYR A 200 3.74 8.84 -9.25
N GLY A 201 2.61 8.57 -9.93
CA GLY A 201 2.14 7.22 -10.21
C GLY A 201 2.07 6.35 -8.95
N ARG A 202 2.82 5.25 -8.91
CA ARG A 202 2.89 4.32 -7.76
C ARG A 202 4.16 4.49 -6.91
N GLN A 203 4.89 5.60 -7.11
CA GLN A 203 6.24 5.76 -6.58
C GLN A 203 6.30 5.67 -5.05
N ALA A 204 5.34 6.20 -4.29
CA ALA A 204 5.38 6.14 -2.83
C ALA A 204 5.35 4.68 -2.31
N TYR A 205 4.40 3.89 -2.79
CA TYR A 205 4.29 2.47 -2.50
C TYR A 205 5.53 1.69 -2.96
N ASP A 206 5.99 1.90 -4.21
CA ASP A 206 7.18 1.24 -4.73
C ASP A 206 8.44 1.63 -3.91
N THR A 207 8.49 2.86 -3.41
CA THR A 207 9.59 3.35 -2.55
C THR A 207 9.56 2.65 -1.19
N ALA A 208 8.38 2.53 -0.59
CA ALA A 208 8.19 1.84 0.68
C ALA A 208 8.54 0.35 0.59
N THR A 209 8.00 -0.35 -0.42
CA THR A 209 8.37 -1.75 -0.72
C THR A 209 9.88 -1.90 -0.89
N GLY A 210 10.51 -1.02 -1.66
CA GLY A 210 11.93 -1.14 -1.93
C GLY A 210 12.80 -0.97 -0.68
N PHE A 211 12.46 -0.06 0.22
CA PHE A 211 13.17 0.10 1.50
C PHE A 211 12.92 -1.07 2.45
N PHE A 212 11.66 -1.42 2.67
CA PHE A 212 11.27 -2.49 3.59
C PHE A 212 11.89 -3.84 3.21
N SER A 213 11.94 -4.15 1.91
CA SER A 213 12.42 -5.44 1.42
C SER A 213 13.88 -5.44 0.94
N CYS A 214 14.63 -4.35 1.12
CA CYS A 214 16.06 -4.36 0.81
C CYS A 214 16.85 -5.15 1.86
N LYS A 215 18.08 -5.56 1.52
CA LYS A 215 18.94 -6.34 2.44
C LYS A 215 19.42 -5.55 3.66
N ASN A 216 19.31 -4.22 3.63
CA ASN A 216 19.72 -3.38 4.75
C ASN A 216 18.62 -3.39 5.80
N SER A 217 18.83 -4.16 6.88
CA SER A 217 17.84 -4.35 7.94
C SER A 217 17.47 -3.07 8.67
N ARG A 218 18.27 -2.00 8.58
CA ARG A 218 18.03 -0.73 9.29
C ARG A 218 16.64 -0.16 9.03
N TYR A 219 16.18 -0.18 7.77
CA TYR A 219 14.86 0.34 7.41
C TYR A 219 13.72 -0.51 8.00
N ARG A 220 13.89 -1.84 8.01
CA ARG A 220 12.92 -2.75 8.59
C ARG A 220 12.89 -2.64 10.11
N MET A 221 14.04 -2.56 10.78
CA MET A 221 14.12 -2.45 12.24
C MET A 221 13.50 -1.14 12.73
N GLU A 222 13.79 -0.02 12.08
CA GLU A 222 13.22 1.27 12.48
C GLU A 222 11.69 1.33 12.27
N LEU A 223 11.16 0.70 11.22
CA LEU A 223 9.71 0.55 11.08
C LEU A 223 9.11 -0.35 12.17
N ILE A 224 9.75 -1.48 12.48
CA ILE A 224 9.30 -2.40 13.54
C ILE A 224 9.27 -1.68 14.89
N GLU A 225 10.29 -0.87 15.21
CA GLU A 225 10.30 -0.03 16.42
C GLU A 225 9.12 0.94 16.44
N SER A 226 8.87 1.64 15.32
CA SER A 226 7.73 2.57 15.19
C SER A 226 6.38 1.88 15.37
N MET A 227 6.21 0.68 14.80
CA MET A 227 4.99 -0.14 14.95
C MET A 227 4.85 -0.68 16.38
N ALA A 228 5.95 -1.08 17.02
CA ALA A 228 5.96 -1.59 18.39
C ALA A 228 5.62 -0.51 19.42
N ASP A 229 6.03 0.74 19.18
CA ASP A 229 5.65 1.89 20.01
C ASP A 229 4.13 2.14 19.99
N GLU A 230 3.43 1.66 18.95
CA GLU A 230 1.96 1.65 18.87
C GLU A 230 1.31 0.36 19.41
N GLY A 231 2.09 -0.55 19.97
CA GLY A 231 1.63 -1.80 20.59
C GLY A 231 1.44 -2.97 19.62
N LEU A 232 1.96 -2.88 18.39
CA LEU A 232 1.91 -3.97 17.42
C LEU A 232 3.07 -4.96 17.64
N ASN A 233 2.78 -6.25 17.51
CA ASN A 233 3.76 -7.34 17.71
C ASN A 233 3.91 -8.26 16.49
N GLU A 234 3.09 -8.07 15.46
CA GLU A 234 3.12 -8.79 14.20
C GLU A 234 3.67 -7.86 13.11
N PHE A 235 4.64 -8.35 12.35
CA PHE A 235 5.42 -7.54 11.39
C PHE A 235 5.60 -8.26 10.05
N ASP A 236 4.57 -9.01 9.64
CA ASP A 236 4.49 -9.57 8.30
C ASP A 236 4.15 -8.48 7.26
N GLY A 237 4.12 -8.86 5.98
CA GLY A 237 3.87 -7.89 4.92
C GLY A 237 2.49 -7.24 4.97
N GLU A 238 1.47 -7.94 5.46
CA GLU A 238 0.10 -7.44 5.53
C GLU A 238 -0.06 -6.42 6.64
N GLU A 239 0.41 -6.73 7.85
CA GLU A 239 0.38 -5.80 8.99
C GLU A 239 1.18 -4.53 8.70
N VAL A 240 2.31 -4.67 8.01
CA VAL A 240 3.08 -3.51 7.53
C VAL A 240 2.29 -2.69 6.52
N ALA A 241 1.56 -3.33 5.59
CA ALA A 241 0.72 -2.63 4.62
C ALA A 241 -0.43 -1.87 5.31
N VAL A 242 -1.07 -2.48 6.30
CA VAL A 242 -2.13 -1.88 7.12
C VAL A 242 -1.59 -0.67 7.86
N TRP A 243 -0.45 -0.81 8.54
CA TRP A 243 0.15 0.26 9.31
C TRP A 243 0.58 1.44 8.44
N LEU A 244 1.31 1.19 7.34
CA LEU A 244 1.68 2.25 6.39
C LEU A 244 0.45 2.93 5.76
N GLY A 245 -0.64 2.19 5.63
CA GLY A 245 -1.93 2.66 5.14
C GLY A 245 -2.72 3.50 6.15
N LYS A 246 -2.39 3.44 7.45
CA LYS A 246 -3.13 4.13 8.52
C LYS A 246 -3.21 5.62 8.25
N LYS A 247 -4.43 6.16 8.36
CA LYS A 247 -4.68 7.59 8.17
C LYS A 247 -4.08 8.39 9.33
N ILE A 248 -3.39 9.47 8.99
CA ILE A 248 -2.97 10.52 9.91
C ILE A 248 -3.47 11.88 9.43
N GLU A 249 -3.42 12.87 10.33
CA GLU A 249 -3.74 14.26 10.04
C GLU A 249 -2.61 15.15 10.53
N VAL A 250 -2.10 16.01 9.66
CA VAL A 250 -1.03 16.96 9.95
C VAL A 250 -1.51 18.33 9.49
N MET A 251 -1.63 19.29 10.42
CA MET A 251 -2.12 20.65 10.11
C MET A 251 -3.45 20.67 9.34
N GLY A 252 -4.37 19.76 9.66
CA GLY A 252 -5.67 19.64 8.98
C GLY A 252 -5.62 18.96 7.60
N ILE A 253 -4.44 18.47 7.18
CA ILE A 253 -4.25 17.73 5.93
C ILE A 253 -4.27 16.24 6.22
N GLU A 254 -5.21 15.53 5.60
CA GLU A 254 -5.30 14.07 5.69
C GLU A 254 -4.23 13.40 4.82
N THR A 255 -3.50 12.43 5.39
CA THR A 255 -2.54 11.59 4.68
C THR A 255 -2.44 10.22 5.35
N SER A 256 -1.45 9.40 4.98
CA SER A 256 -1.17 8.14 5.67
C SER A 256 0.27 8.04 6.19
N GLU A 257 0.50 7.10 7.12
CA GLU A 257 1.82 6.85 7.73
C GLU A 257 2.93 6.62 6.71
N ILE A 258 2.62 6.10 5.52
CA ILE A 258 3.59 5.94 4.44
C ILE A 258 4.36 7.23 4.14
N MET A 259 3.72 8.40 4.19
CA MET A 259 4.40 9.66 3.89
C MET A 259 5.42 10.02 4.96
N ARG A 260 5.07 9.80 6.23
CA ARG A 260 5.94 10.00 7.37
C ARG A 260 7.11 9.01 7.36
N GLN A 261 6.81 7.75 7.07
CA GLN A 261 7.82 6.69 6.98
C GLN A 261 8.80 6.93 5.83
N LEU A 262 8.32 7.40 4.67
CA LEU A 262 9.18 7.76 3.56
C LEU A 262 10.13 8.92 3.90
N MET A 263 9.70 9.90 4.69
CA MET A 263 10.61 10.94 5.21
C MET A 263 11.71 10.34 6.08
N TRP A 264 11.34 9.48 7.05
CA TRP A 264 12.30 8.80 7.92
C TRP A 264 13.34 8.00 7.15
N TRP A 265 12.90 7.09 6.26
CA TRP A 265 13.81 6.28 5.46
C TRP A 265 14.69 7.12 4.52
N SER A 266 14.14 8.18 3.94
CA SER A 266 14.91 9.10 3.09
C SER A 266 15.99 9.81 3.91
N ASN A 267 15.66 10.28 5.11
CA ASN A 267 16.63 10.93 6.00
C ASN A 267 17.75 9.97 6.45
N ILE A 268 17.42 8.70 6.75
CA ILE A 268 18.42 7.66 7.04
C ILE A 268 19.41 7.52 5.88
N LEU A 269 18.89 7.38 4.66
CA LEU A 269 19.71 7.24 3.46
C LEU A 269 20.56 8.49 3.22
N TRP A 270 19.95 9.69 3.20
CA TRP A 270 20.65 10.92 2.82
C TRP A 270 21.71 11.33 3.83
N ARG A 271 21.50 11.10 5.13
CA ARG A 271 22.55 11.27 6.15
C ARG A 271 23.70 10.29 5.93
N SER A 272 23.38 9.03 5.61
CA SER A 272 24.40 8.02 5.30
C SER A 272 25.27 8.41 4.10
N ILE A 273 24.66 8.97 3.04
CA ILE A 273 25.41 9.43 1.86
C ILE A 273 26.27 10.65 2.20
N LYS A 274 25.73 11.63 2.95
CA LYS A 274 26.49 12.82 3.37
C LYS A 274 27.71 12.48 4.24
N ASN A 275 27.62 11.45 5.08
CA ASN A 275 28.74 11.02 5.93
C ASN A 275 29.80 10.20 5.20
N THR A 276 29.57 9.81 3.94
CA THR A 276 30.50 9.02 3.12
C THR A 276 31.16 9.83 1.99
N GLN A 277 30.79 11.10 1.84
CA GLN A 277 31.43 12.08 0.95
C GLN A 277 32.40 12.94 1.73
#